data_AF-A0A4Y2QQ86-F1
#
_entry.id   AF-A0A4Y2QQ86-F1
#
_cell.length_a   1.000
_cell.length_b   1.000
_cell.length_c   1.000
_cell.angle_alpha   90.00
_cell.angle_beta   90.00
_cell.angle_gamma   90.00
#
_symmetry.space_group_name_H-M   'P 1'
#
loop_
_entity.id
_entity.type
_entity.pdbx_description
1 polymer ?
#
loop_
_entity_poly.entity_id
_entity_poly.type
_entity_poly.pdbx_seq_one_letter_code
_entity_poly.pdbx_strand_id
1 'polypeptide(L)' 'MIDYGSVVYGSARPFYLKRLDYVHHQALRLCLGAFRTSPIPSLYAEAFEPSLSSRRDKLSLSYYFRILSNDKHPLCGT' A
#
# COMPACT_ATOMS: atom_id res chain seq x y z
N MET A 1 -5.49 -6.66 -1.78
CA MET A 1 -4.95 -7.73 -2.66
C MET A 1 -3.93 -7.17 -3.65
N ILE A 2 -2.85 -6.52 -3.17
CA ILE A 2 -1.65 -6.11 -3.96
C ILE A 2 -0.35 -6.39 -3.14
N ASP A 3 -0.47 -7.04 -1.98
CA ASP A 3 0.58 -7.10 -0.97
C ASP A 3 1.84 -7.88 -1.43
N TYR A 4 1.71 -8.76 -2.41
CA TYR A 4 2.84 -9.47 -3.00
C TYR A 4 3.77 -8.53 -3.79
N GLY A 5 3.20 -7.59 -4.55
CA GLY A 5 3.97 -6.63 -5.35
C GLY A 5 4.40 -5.39 -4.56
N SER A 6 3.90 -5.19 -3.33
CA SER A 6 4.11 -3.94 -2.59
C SER A 6 5.59 -3.64 -2.31
N VAL A 7 6.40 -4.68 -2.09
CA VAL A 7 7.85 -4.56 -1.84
C VAL A 7 8.56 -4.03 -3.09
N VAL A 8 8.17 -4.51 -4.27
CA VAL A 8 8.76 -4.08 -5.55
C VAL A 8 8.27 -2.69 -5.94
N TYR A 9 6.98 -2.42 -5.75
CA TYR A 9 6.39 -1.11 -6.04
C TYR A 9 6.83 -0.02 -5.05
N GLY A 10 7.31 -0.37 -3.86
CA GLY A 10 7.87 0.60 -2.90
C GLY A 10 9.00 1.44 -3.49
N SER A 11 9.77 0.88 -4.43
CA SER A 11 10.85 1.58 -5.14
C SER A 11 10.41 2.28 -6.43
N ALA A 12 9.11 2.23 -6.80
CA ALA A 12 8.62 2.84 -8.02
C ALA A 12 8.54 4.38 -7.91
N ARG A 13 8.63 5.07 -9.06
CA ARG A 13 8.52 6.53 -9.09
C ARG A 13 7.21 7.01 -8.44
N PRO A 14 7.22 8.12 -7.69
CA PRO A 14 6.05 8.64 -6.98
C PRO A 14 4.86 8.94 -7.91
N PHE A 15 5.12 9.25 -9.19
CA PHE A 15 4.08 9.42 -10.21
C PHE A 15 3.25 8.16 -10.43
N TYR A 16 3.90 6.98 -10.52
CA TYR A 16 3.19 5.71 -10.68
C TYR A 16 2.43 5.31 -9.42
N LEU A 17 2.97 5.62 -8.24
CA LEU A 17 2.30 5.39 -6.96
C LEU A 17 1.01 6.20 -6.85
N LYS A 18 1.04 7.49 -7.22
CA LYS A 18 -0.16 8.34 -7.25
C LYS A 18 -1.24 7.81 -8.19
N ARG A 19 -0.86 7.24 -9.33
CA ARG A 19 -1.83 6.65 -10.28
C ARG A 19 -2.50 5.41 -9.70
N LEU A 20 -1.75 4.57 -8.97
CA LEU A 20 -2.31 3.42 -8.25
C LEU A 20 -3.27 3.86 -7.14
N ASP A 21 -2.93 4.91 -6.39
CA ASP A 21 -3.78 5.44 -5.33
C ASP A 21 -5.11 5.97 -5.90
N TYR A 22 -5.08 6.65 -7.05
CA TYR A 22 -6.30 7.10 -7.74
C TYR A 22 -7.23 5.96 -8.11
N VAL A 23 -6.70 4.88 -8.71
CA VAL A 23 -7.49 3.70 -9.07
C VAL A 23 -8.09 3.05 -7.83
N HIS A 24 -7.34 2.98 -6.72
CA HIS A 24 -7.82 2.42 -5.46
C HIS A 24 -8.95 3.25 -4.84
N HIS A 25 -8.82 4.57 -4.78
CA HIS A 25 -9.90 5.44 -4.28
C HIS A 25 -11.16 5.34 -5.14
N GLN A 26 -10.98 5.25 -6.46
CA GLN A 26 -12.12 5.08 -7.37
C GLN A 26 -12.82 3.73 -7.17
N ALA A 27 -12.05 2.65 -7.00
CA ALA A 27 -12.59 1.34 -6.68
C ALA A 27 -13.36 1.36 -5.35
N LEU A 28 -12.79 1.95 -4.29
CA LEU A 28 -13.48 2.09 -3.00
C LEU A 28 -14.80 2.85 -3.12
N ARG A 29 -14.84 3.94 -3.91
CA ARG A 29 -16.10 4.68 -4.15
C ARG A 29 -17.15 3.82 -4.83
N LEU A 30 -16.75 3.04 -5.84
CA LEU A 30 -17.65 2.15 -6.56
C LEU A 30 -18.17 1.02 -5.63
N CYS A 31 -17.29 0.41 -4.84
CA CYS A 31 -17.65 -0.67 -3.92
C CYS A 31 -18.55 -0.19 -2.77
N LEU A 32 -18.28 1.00 -2.22
CA LEU A 32 -19.06 1.59 -1.12
C LEU A 32 -20.32 2.34 -1.62
N GLY A 33 -20.48 2.55 -2.92
CA GLY A 33 -21.53 3.41 -3.47
C GLY A 33 -21.40 4.88 -3.04
N ALA A 34 -20.19 5.33 -2.70
CA ALA A 34 -19.96 6.67 -2.19
C ALA A 34 -19.92 7.72 -3.31
N PHE A 35 -20.34 8.95 -2.99
CA PHE A 35 -20.28 10.07 -3.94
C PHE A 35 -18.88 10.28 -4.52
N ARG A 36 -18.80 10.79 -5.75
CA ARG A 36 -17.51 11.15 -6.39
C ARG A 36 -16.74 12.24 -5.62
N THR A 37 -17.44 13.03 -4.83
CA THR A 37 -16.91 14.14 -4.02
C THR A 37 -16.65 13.76 -2.56
N SER A 38 -16.97 12.54 -2.13
CA SER A 38 -16.73 12.15 -0.74
C SER A 38 -15.23 12.26 -0.39
N PRO A 39 -14.87 12.76 0.81
CA PRO A 39 -13.47 12.90 1.18
C PRO A 39 -12.81 11.54 1.39
N ILE A 40 -11.55 11.42 0.95
CA ILE A 40 -10.72 10.21 1.08
C ILE A 40 -10.67 9.66 2.53
N PRO A 41 -10.47 10.47 3.59
CA PRO A 41 -10.45 9.95 4.96
C PRO A 41 -11.77 9.28 5.37
N SER A 42 -12.92 9.81 4.92
CA SER A 42 -14.21 9.15 5.20
C SER A 42 -14.35 7.83 4.45
N LEU A 43 -13.82 7.71 3.23
CA LEU A 43 -13.80 6.43 2.51
C LEU A 43 -13.01 5.36 3.26
N TYR A 44 -11.85 5.71 3.83
CA TYR A 44 -11.04 4.76 4.59
C TYR A 44 -11.72 4.35 5.90
N ALA A 45 -12.42 5.28 6.57
CA ALA A 45 -13.19 4.97 7.77
C ALA A 45 -14.33 3.99 7.49
N GLU A 46 -15.10 4.23 6.41
CA GLU A 46 -16.21 3.35 6.00
C GLU A 46 -15.73 1.99 5.47
N ALA A 47 -14.62 1.96 4.71
CA ALA A 47 -14.05 0.71 4.21
C ALA A 47 -13.34 -0.10 5.31
N PHE A 48 -13.13 0.47 6.51
CA PHE A 48 -12.24 -0.07 7.55
C PHE A 48 -10.84 -0.42 7.02
N GLU A 49 -10.38 0.30 6.00
CA GLU A 49 -9.16 -0.04 5.27
C GLU A 49 -8.17 1.13 5.28
N PRO A 50 -6.91 0.92 5.71
CA PRO A 50 -5.91 1.97 5.72
C PRO A 50 -5.44 2.33 4.31
N SER A 51 -4.86 3.52 4.17
CA SER A 51 -4.32 3.98 2.89
C SER A 51 -3.27 3.03 2.31
N LEU A 52 -3.20 2.97 0.97
CA LEU A 52 -2.22 2.13 0.26
C LEU A 52 -0.77 2.46 0.64
N SER A 53 -0.45 3.74 0.89
CA SER A 53 0.87 4.14 1.38
C SER A 53 1.17 3.51 2.74
N SER A 54 0.27 3.66 3.72
CA SER A 54 0.44 3.07 5.05
C SER A 54 0.56 1.55 5.01
N ARG A 55 -0.17 0.89 4.09
CA ARG A 55 -0.04 -0.56 3.87
C ARG A 55 1.34 -0.91 3.32
N ARG A 56 1.84 -0.18 2.33
CA ARG A 56 3.19 -0.38 1.78
C ARG A 56 4.24 -0.20 2.86
N ASP A 57 4.14 0.86 3.67
CA ASP A 57 5.10 1.10 4.76
C ASP A 57 5.12 -0.04 5.77
N LYS A 58 3.94 -0.52 6.20
CA LYS A 58 3.82 -1.68 7.08
C LYS A 58 4.47 -2.94 6.48
N LEU A 59 4.23 -3.20 5.19
CA LEU A 59 4.77 -4.37 4.50
C LEU A 59 6.28 -4.26 4.29
N SER A 60 6.79 -3.09 3.90
CA SER A 60 8.21 -2.80 3.77
C SER A 60 8.94 -2.99 5.10
N LEU A 61 8.36 -2.47 6.19
CA LEU A 61 8.92 -2.61 7.52
C LEU A 61 8.93 -4.08 7.99
N SER A 62 7.83 -4.81 7.76
CA SER A 62 7.75 -6.24 8.08
C SER A 62 8.77 -7.06 7.28
N TYR A 63 8.97 -6.72 6.00
CA TYR A 63 9.95 -7.34 5.13
C TYR A 63 11.38 -7.07 5.60
N TYR A 64 11.67 -5.82 5.99
CA TYR A 64 12.96 -5.42 6.56
C TYR A 64 13.30 -6.21 7.82
N PHE A 65 12.38 -6.28 8.80
CA PHE A 65 12.59 -7.08 10.01
C PHE A 65 12.77 -8.57 9.72
N ARG A 66 12.08 -9.10 8.70
CA ARG A 66 12.23 -10.48 8.27
C ARG A 66 13.61 -10.75 7.65
N ILE A 67 14.17 -9.81 6.90
CA ILE A 67 15.55 -9.91 6.40
C ILE A 67 16.52 -9.89 7.58
N LEU A 68 16.37 -8.94 8.50
CA LEU A 68 17.23 -8.85 9.69
C LEU A 68 17.17 -10.10 10.58
N SER A 69 16.02 -10.75 10.65
CA SER A 69 15.85 -11.98 11.45
C SER A 69 16.41 -13.23 10.75
N ASN A 70 16.80 -13.14 9.47
CA ASN A 70 17.30 -14.26 8.70
C ASN A 70 18.72 -13.96 8.19
N ASP A 71 19.73 -14.37 8.96
CA ASP A 71 21.16 -14.19 8.64
C ASP A 71 21.59 -14.79 7.30
N LYS A 72 20.82 -15.74 6.75
CA LYS A 72 21.09 -16.37 5.45
C LYS A 72 20.42 -15.67 4.26
N HIS A 73 19.71 -14.57 4.49
CA HIS A 73 19.07 -13.84 3.38
C HIS A 73 20.15 -13.16 2.54
N PRO A 74 20.17 -13.32 1.20
CA PRO A 74 21.19 -12.73 0.31
C PRO A 74 21.25 -11.18 0.32
N LEU A 75 20.34 -10.52 1.04
CA LEU A 75 20.27 -9.05 1.16
C LEU A 75 20.72 -8.58 2.56
N CYS A 76 21.04 -9.49 3.48
CA CYS A 76 21.52 -9.19 4.83
C CYS A 76 23.05 -9.03 4.89
N GLY A 77 23.77 -9.38 3.80
CA GLY A 77 25.23 -9.54 3.78
C GLY A 77 26.00 -8.55 2.90
N THR A 78 25.68 -7.25 2.97
CA THR A 78 26.52 -6.16 2.42
C THR A 78 26.73 -5.07 3.44
#